data_AF-A0A7S1LCL6-F1
#
_entry.id   AF-A0A7S1LCL6-F1
#
_cell.length_a   1.000
_cell.length_b   1.000
_cell.length_c   1.000
_cell.angle_alpha   90.00
_cell.angle_beta   90.00
_cell.angle_gamma   90.00
#
_symmetry.space_group_name_H-M   'P 1'
#
loop_
_entity.id
_entity.type
_entity.pdbx_description
1 polymer ?
#
loop_
_entity_poly.entity_id
_entity_poly.type
_entity_poly.pdbx_seq_one_letter_code
_entity_poly.pdbx_strand_id
1 'polypeptide(L)'
;HADPCNAGALFQVASQFNCLEFTSNARIPEEGVSWYVHDATQGPACAVACAPATVYRNYLVPVKGADQAAPEPGQTAERQLNLLEDLEALLGNGEDPGGDGRGRYFWLRNGYVCSDAERLRALGKRLEGLEEAGRDELRASVRVGLGAGSEVVFS
;
A
#
# COMPACT_ATOMS: atom_id res chain seq x y z
N HIS A 1 -6.47 -19.21 9.31
CA HIS A 1 -7.07 -19.06 7.96
C HIS A 1 -7.38 -20.41 7.31
N ALA A 2 -6.54 -21.45 7.45
CA ALA A 2 -6.72 -22.75 6.78
C ALA A 2 -7.81 -23.71 7.32
N ASP A 3 -8.59 -23.32 8.34
CA ASP A 3 -9.73 -24.14 8.81
C ASP A 3 -10.84 -24.17 7.73
N PRO A 4 -11.30 -25.36 7.29
CA PRO A 4 -12.37 -25.49 6.29
C PRO A 4 -13.66 -24.72 6.61
N CYS A 5 -13.95 -24.49 7.90
CA CYS A 5 -15.12 -23.72 8.33
C CYS A 5 -15.04 -22.23 7.94
N ASN A 6 -13.87 -21.75 7.54
CA ASN A 6 -13.66 -20.38 7.06
C ASN A 6 -13.92 -20.23 5.55
N ALA A 7 -14.45 -21.24 4.86
CA ALA A 7 -14.78 -21.13 3.44
C ALA A 7 -15.73 -19.94 3.20
N GLY A 8 -15.31 -19.00 2.34
CA GLY A 8 -16.06 -17.77 2.06
C GLY A 8 -15.93 -16.67 3.12
N ALA A 9 -15.14 -16.87 4.19
CA ALA A 9 -14.88 -15.83 5.17
C ALA A 9 -13.99 -14.72 4.58
N LEU A 10 -14.17 -13.49 5.09
CA LEU A 10 -13.34 -12.34 4.77
C LEU A 10 -12.26 -12.17 5.86
N PHE A 11 -11.00 -12.11 5.44
CA PHE A 11 -9.87 -11.82 6.32
C PHE A 11 -9.28 -10.46 5.94
N GLN A 12 -9.15 -9.59 6.93
CA GLN A 12 -8.37 -8.36 6.79
C GLN A 12 -6.98 -8.61 7.36
N VAL A 13 -5.96 -8.31 6.57
CA VAL A 13 -4.56 -8.44 6.98
C VAL A 13 -3.83 -7.15 6.70
N ALA A 14 -2.88 -6.81 7.58
CA ALA A 14 -2.02 -5.66 7.38
C ALA A 14 -1.19 -5.85 6.10
N SER A 15 -1.17 -4.82 5.27
CA SER A 15 -0.35 -4.72 4.07
C SER A 15 0.16 -3.29 3.92
N GLN A 16 1.22 -3.11 3.15
CA GLN A 16 1.70 -1.78 2.79
C GLN A 16 0.74 -1.12 1.79
N PHE A 17 0.87 0.19 1.60
CA PHE A 17 -0.05 0.96 0.75
C PHE A 17 0.12 0.72 -0.76
N ASN A 18 0.92 -0.29 -1.15
CA ASN A 18 1.03 -0.81 -2.51
C ASN A 18 0.53 -2.26 -2.65
N CYS A 19 -0.15 -2.80 -1.63
CA CYS A 19 -0.64 -4.19 -1.56
C CYS A 19 0.46 -5.26 -1.57
N LEU A 20 1.70 -4.90 -1.22
CA LEU A 20 2.82 -5.84 -1.03
C LEU A 20 3.26 -5.83 0.43
N GLU A 21 4.00 -6.86 0.80
CA GLU A 21 4.75 -6.94 2.04
C GLU A 21 6.23 -6.84 1.72
N PHE A 22 6.92 -5.87 2.31
CA PHE A 22 8.37 -5.77 2.28
C PHE A 22 8.89 -5.75 3.72
N THR A 23 10.09 -6.28 3.94
CA THR A 23 10.80 -6.20 5.25
C THR A 23 11.33 -4.80 5.54
N SER A 24 11.58 -4.01 4.49
CA SER A 24 12.03 -2.63 4.62
C SER A 24 11.65 -1.83 3.37
N ASN A 25 11.64 -0.50 3.49
CA ASN A 25 11.40 0.41 2.36
C ASN A 25 12.52 0.42 1.30
N ALA A 26 13.61 -0.32 1.52
CA ALA A 26 14.69 -0.47 0.54
C ALA A 26 14.43 -1.60 -0.45
N ARG A 27 13.49 -2.51 -0.15
CA ARG A 27 13.13 -3.62 -1.03
C ARG A 27 12.26 -3.15 -2.20
N ILE A 28 12.38 -3.82 -3.35
CA ILE A 28 11.66 -3.46 -4.57
C ILE A 28 10.91 -4.66 -5.17
N PRO A 29 9.82 -4.43 -5.93
CA PRO A 29 9.03 -5.52 -6.53
C PRO A 29 9.83 -6.52 -7.39
N GLU A 30 10.92 -6.06 -8.02
CA GLU A 30 11.81 -6.86 -8.86
C GLU A 30 12.61 -7.91 -8.08
N GLU A 31 12.83 -7.71 -6.78
CA GLU A 31 13.44 -8.73 -5.91
C GLU A 31 12.47 -9.92 -5.68
N GLY A 32 11.20 -9.76 -6.08
CA GLY A 32 10.19 -10.80 -6.10
C GLY A 32 9.58 -11.13 -4.75
N VAL A 33 8.72 -12.15 -4.76
CA VAL A 33 7.86 -12.50 -3.60
C VAL A 33 8.35 -13.72 -2.83
N SER A 34 9.41 -14.39 -3.30
CA SER A 34 9.93 -15.60 -2.67
C SER A 34 10.41 -15.38 -1.24
N TRP A 35 10.82 -14.16 -0.90
CA TRP A 35 11.37 -13.86 0.43
C TRP A 35 10.32 -13.97 1.55
N TYR A 36 9.03 -13.88 1.23
CA TYR A 36 7.93 -13.86 2.21
C TYR A 36 7.92 -15.13 3.08
N VAL A 37 8.40 -16.26 2.56
CA VAL A 37 8.48 -17.54 3.30
C VAL A 37 9.48 -17.51 4.45
N HIS A 38 10.39 -16.53 4.48
CA HIS A 38 11.40 -16.37 5.51
C HIS A 38 10.99 -15.36 6.60
N ASP A 39 9.80 -14.77 6.49
CA ASP A 39 9.28 -13.79 7.43
C ASP A 39 8.05 -14.32 8.14
N ALA A 40 8.19 -14.48 9.46
CA ALA A 40 7.15 -15.04 10.31
C ALA A 40 6.16 -13.98 10.83
N THR A 41 6.21 -12.74 10.33
CA THR A 41 5.21 -11.72 10.66
C THR A 41 3.89 -11.99 9.94
N GLN A 42 2.81 -11.39 10.44
CA GLN A 42 1.45 -11.68 10.00
C GLN A 42 1.21 -11.42 8.50
N GLY A 43 1.73 -10.30 7.98
CA GLY A 43 1.54 -9.90 6.57
C GLY A 43 2.09 -10.96 5.60
N PRO A 44 3.40 -11.26 5.67
CA PRO A 44 4.02 -12.31 4.87
C PRO A 44 3.37 -13.69 5.03
N ALA A 45 2.99 -14.09 6.25
CA ALA A 45 2.29 -15.35 6.46
C ALA A 45 0.95 -15.43 5.68
N CYS A 46 0.16 -14.36 5.70
CA CYS A 46 -1.08 -14.31 4.91
C CYS A 46 -0.80 -14.26 3.39
N ALA A 47 0.22 -13.52 2.99
CA ALA A 47 0.57 -13.39 1.58
C ALA A 47 1.12 -14.71 1.01
N VAL A 48 1.82 -15.53 1.81
CA VAL A 48 2.19 -16.92 1.45
C VAL A 48 0.96 -17.81 1.41
N ALA A 49 0.06 -17.71 2.39
CA ALA A 49 -1.18 -18.48 2.41
C ALA A 49 -2.03 -18.28 1.15
N CYS A 50 -2.03 -17.06 0.59
CA CYS A 50 -2.68 -16.69 -0.66
C CYS A 50 -1.66 -16.40 -1.78
N ALA A 51 -0.62 -17.24 -1.91
CA ALA A 51 0.52 -16.98 -2.82
C ALA A 51 0.15 -16.58 -4.26
N PRO A 52 -0.87 -17.18 -4.92
CA PRO A 52 -1.28 -16.74 -6.26
C PRO A 52 -1.71 -15.27 -6.31
N ALA A 53 -2.41 -14.78 -5.27
CA ALA A 53 -2.80 -13.38 -5.18
C ALA A 53 -1.58 -12.47 -5.00
N THR A 54 -0.59 -12.89 -4.22
CA THR A 54 0.68 -12.16 -4.02
C THR A 54 1.49 -12.08 -5.31
N VAL A 55 1.61 -13.18 -6.05
CA VAL A 55 2.25 -13.23 -7.37
C VAL A 55 1.52 -12.31 -8.35
N TYR A 56 0.19 -12.36 -8.39
CA TYR A 56 -0.61 -11.48 -9.23
C TYR A 56 -0.37 -9.99 -8.90
N ARG A 57 -0.43 -9.63 -7.61
CA ARG A 57 -0.20 -8.25 -7.13
C ARG A 57 1.20 -7.73 -7.45
N ASN A 58 2.21 -8.58 -7.49
CA ASN A 58 3.56 -8.16 -7.82
C ASN A 58 3.77 -8.04 -9.34
N TYR A 59 3.36 -9.05 -10.11
CA TYR A 59 3.80 -9.18 -11.50
C TYR A 59 2.73 -8.85 -12.55
N LEU A 60 1.45 -8.83 -12.20
CA LEU A 60 0.35 -8.81 -13.19
C LEU A 60 -0.73 -7.76 -12.90
N VAL A 61 -0.78 -7.19 -11.70
CA VAL A 61 -1.78 -6.17 -11.36
C VAL A 61 -1.65 -4.97 -12.31
N PRO A 62 -2.73 -4.44 -12.86
CA PRO A 62 -2.66 -3.25 -13.70
C PRO A 62 -2.27 -2.04 -12.84
N VAL A 63 -1.16 -1.39 -13.19
CA VAL A 63 -0.68 -0.16 -12.54
C VAL A 63 -0.65 0.96 -13.57
N LYS A 64 -1.01 2.19 -13.16
CA LYS A 64 -1.03 3.36 -14.04
C LYS A 64 0.33 3.55 -14.71
N GLY A 65 0.40 3.38 -16.03
CA GLY A 65 1.62 3.51 -16.82
C GLY A 65 2.14 4.94 -16.90
N ALA A 66 3.40 5.11 -17.34
CA ALA A 66 4.03 6.43 -17.46
C ALA A 66 3.24 7.37 -18.41
N ASP A 67 2.70 6.79 -19.48
CA ASP A 67 1.95 7.51 -20.50
C ASP A 67 0.45 7.65 -20.18
N GLN A 68 0.00 7.13 -19.03
CA GLN A 68 -1.39 7.17 -18.50
C GLN A 68 -2.51 6.68 -19.44
N ALA A 69 -2.20 6.32 -20.68
CA ALA A 69 -3.15 5.92 -21.72
C ALA A 69 -3.67 4.48 -21.53
N ALA A 70 -2.85 3.61 -20.93
CA ALA A 70 -3.23 2.26 -20.54
C ALA A 70 -2.46 1.84 -19.28
N PRO A 71 -3.09 1.08 -18.36
CA PRO A 71 -2.35 0.46 -17.27
C PRO A 71 -1.40 -0.61 -17.83
N GLU A 72 -0.25 -0.72 -17.19
CA GLU A 72 0.74 -1.73 -17.51
C GLU A 72 0.77 -2.80 -16.42
N PRO A 73 1.11 -4.06 -16.76
CA PRO A 73 1.09 -5.15 -15.81
C PRO A 73 2.27 -5.07 -14.82
N GLY A 74 1.96 -5.35 -13.57
CA GLY A 74 2.95 -5.52 -12.50
C GLY A 74 3.45 -4.20 -11.91
N GLN A 75 3.93 -4.33 -10.67
CA GLN A 75 4.58 -3.26 -9.92
C GLN A 75 6.09 -3.33 -10.17
N THR A 76 6.72 -2.16 -10.27
CA THR A 76 8.18 -1.97 -10.41
C THR A 76 8.67 -1.00 -9.34
N ALA A 77 9.98 -0.80 -9.22
CA ALA A 77 10.55 0.22 -8.34
C ALA A 77 10.06 1.63 -8.68
N GLU A 78 9.75 1.90 -9.95
CA GLU A 78 9.35 3.20 -10.48
C GLU A 78 7.82 3.37 -10.52
N ARG A 79 7.06 2.28 -10.53
CA ARG A 79 5.60 2.30 -10.66
C ARG A 79 4.95 1.28 -9.73
N GLN A 80 4.19 1.78 -8.77
CA GLN A 80 3.49 0.97 -7.79
C GLN A 80 2.06 1.44 -7.60
N LEU A 81 1.23 0.57 -7.04
CA LEU A 81 -0.06 0.97 -6.52
C LEU A 81 0.14 1.97 -5.38
N ASN A 82 -0.73 2.96 -5.33
CA ASN A 82 -0.77 3.95 -4.26
C ASN A 82 -2.18 3.99 -3.68
N LEU A 83 -2.38 3.28 -2.57
CA LEU A 83 -3.66 3.24 -1.85
C LEU A 83 -3.93 4.52 -1.03
N LEU A 84 -3.01 5.48 -1.04
CA LEU A 84 -3.17 6.80 -0.42
C LEU A 84 -3.42 7.91 -1.45
N GLU A 85 -3.54 7.62 -2.75
CA GLU A 85 -3.60 8.67 -3.78
C GLU A 85 -4.75 9.69 -3.54
N ASP A 86 -5.92 9.24 -3.09
CA ASP A 86 -7.04 10.13 -2.77
C ASP A 86 -6.78 10.93 -1.49
N LEU A 87 -6.19 10.30 -0.48
CA LEU A 87 -5.80 10.95 0.77
C LEU A 87 -4.75 12.04 0.51
N GLU A 88 -3.78 11.77 -0.36
CA GLU A 88 -2.77 12.73 -0.77
C GLU A 88 -3.40 13.93 -1.48
N ALA A 89 -4.35 13.69 -2.38
CA ALA A 89 -5.08 14.75 -3.07
C ALA A 89 -5.89 15.62 -2.09
N LEU A 90 -6.65 15.00 -1.17
CA LEU A 90 -7.46 15.73 -0.17
C LEU A 90 -6.61 16.52 0.83
N LEU A 91 -5.44 15.99 1.20
CA LEU A 91 -4.51 16.70 2.08
C LEU A 91 -3.81 17.88 1.37
N GLY A 92 -3.67 17.83 0.04
CA GLY A 92 -2.72 18.69 -0.68
C GLY A 92 -1.28 18.23 -0.51
N ASN A 93 -1.04 16.91 -0.35
CA ASN A 93 0.30 16.36 -0.14
C ASN A 93 1.22 16.54 -1.35
N GLY A 94 0.65 16.66 -2.56
CA GLY A 94 1.41 16.89 -3.78
C GLY A 94 2.10 18.26 -3.86
N GLU A 95 1.75 19.21 -2.98
CA GLU A 95 2.47 20.47 -2.89
C GLU A 95 3.87 20.21 -2.31
N ASP A 96 4.94 20.60 -3.00
CA ASP A 96 6.31 20.35 -2.55
C ASP A 96 7.04 21.67 -2.24
N PRO A 97 6.82 22.27 -1.06
CA PRO A 97 7.47 23.52 -0.68
C PRO A 97 8.99 23.38 -0.52
N GLY A 98 9.49 22.17 -0.30
CA GLY A 98 10.92 21.88 -0.16
C GLY A 98 11.64 21.66 -1.50
N GLY A 99 10.90 21.33 -2.56
CA GLY A 99 11.44 21.04 -3.89
C GLY A 99 12.29 19.76 -3.94
N ASP A 100 12.11 18.84 -3.00
CA ASP A 100 12.88 17.60 -2.87
C ASP A 100 12.13 16.35 -3.40
N GLY A 101 10.94 16.55 -3.98
CA GLY A 101 10.09 15.50 -4.52
C GLY A 101 9.36 14.67 -3.46
N ARG A 102 9.34 15.09 -2.19
CA ARG A 102 8.77 14.30 -1.08
C ARG A 102 7.43 14.81 -0.56
N GLY A 103 6.80 15.70 -1.32
CA GLY A 103 5.51 16.29 -0.97
C GLY A 103 5.55 17.13 0.31
N ARG A 104 4.38 17.63 0.70
CA ARG A 104 4.22 18.54 1.84
C ARG A 104 4.33 17.82 3.18
N TYR A 105 3.76 16.62 3.27
CA TYR A 105 3.53 15.95 4.55
C TYR A 105 4.20 14.59 4.66
N PHE A 106 4.26 13.84 3.56
CA PHE A 106 4.92 12.53 3.53
C PHE A 106 5.17 12.12 2.08
N TRP A 107 5.97 11.07 1.90
CA TRP A 107 6.12 10.40 0.61
C TRP A 107 6.00 8.89 0.79
N LEU A 108 5.65 8.19 -0.30
CA LEU A 108 5.67 6.74 -0.34
C LEU A 108 7.00 6.24 -0.87
N ARG A 109 7.52 5.18 -0.24
CA ARG A 109 8.67 4.43 -0.74
C ARG A 109 8.42 2.95 -0.56
N ASN A 110 8.21 2.23 -1.67
CA ASN A 110 7.94 0.80 -1.66
C ASN A 110 6.79 0.44 -0.70
N GLY A 111 5.67 1.17 -0.82
CA GLY A 111 4.47 0.99 0.02
C GLY A 111 4.56 1.57 1.44
N TYR A 112 5.73 2.00 1.92
CA TYR A 112 5.88 2.64 3.23
C TYR A 112 5.59 4.14 3.16
N VAL A 113 4.83 4.65 4.14
CA VAL A 113 4.73 6.08 4.42
C VAL A 113 6.00 6.54 5.13
N CYS A 114 6.72 7.46 4.50
CA CYS A 114 7.94 8.06 5.02
C CYS A 114 7.70 9.55 5.27
N SER A 115 8.30 10.09 6.32
CA SER A 115 8.21 11.51 6.66
C SER A 115 9.44 11.95 7.46
N ASP A 116 9.58 13.26 7.65
CA ASP A 116 10.52 13.86 8.60
C ASP A 116 9.78 14.68 9.67
N ALA A 117 10.54 15.21 10.63
CA ALA A 117 10.00 15.96 11.76
C ALA A 117 9.28 17.26 11.35
N GLU A 118 9.71 17.93 10.29
CA GLU A 118 9.07 19.17 9.83
C GLU A 118 7.74 18.88 9.16
N ARG A 119 7.73 17.91 8.25
CA ARG A 119 6.53 17.45 7.54
C ARG A 119 5.48 16.87 8.47
N LEU A 120 5.90 16.09 9.49
CA LEU A 120 4.98 15.58 10.53
C LEU A 120 4.34 16.71 11.34
N ARG A 121 5.09 17.76 11.69
CA ARG A 121 4.52 18.94 12.38
C ARG A 121 3.53 19.67 11.48
N ALA A 122 3.82 19.81 10.19
CA ALA A 122 2.92 20.43 9.23
C ALA A 122 1.62 19.62 9.08
N LEU A 123 1.73 18.28 9.02
CA LEU A 123 0.58 17.38 8.97
C LEU A 123 -0.26 17.48 10.23
N GLY A 124 0.37 17.47 11.42
CA GLY A 124 -0.31 17.65 12.70
C GLY A 124 -1.15 18.93 12.73
N LYS A 125 -0.57 20.07 12.34
CA LYS A 125 -1.29 21.35 12.23
C LYS A 125 -2.45 21.29 11.25
N ARG A 126 -2.27 20.61 10.10
CA ARG A 126 -3.34 20.44 9.11
C ARG A 126 -4.51 19.65 9.69
N LEU A 127 -4.24 18.55 10.39
CA LEU A 127 -5.25 17.68 10.99
C LEU A 127 -5.95 18.32 12.20
N GLU A 128 -5.24 19.11 12.99
CA GLU A 128 -5.79 19.89 14.12
C GLU A 128 -6.75 20.99 13.64
N GLY A 129 -6.47 21.58 12.47
CA GLY A 129 -7.32 22.59 11.85
C GLY A 129 -8.59 22.04 11.19
N LEU A 130 -8.74 20.73 11.09
CA LEU A 130 -9.95 20.09 10.55
C LEU A 130 -10.95 19.79 11.68
N GLU A 131 -12.23 20.00 11.37
CA GLU A 131 -13.31 19.44 12.18
C GLU A 131 -13.43 17.93 11.96
N GLU A 132 -14.24 17.26 12.79
CA GLU A 132 -14.34 15.80 12.75
C GLU A 132 -14.83 15.27 11.40
N ALA A 133 -15.77 15.97 10.75
CA ALA A 133 -16.25 15.62 9.42
C ALA A 133 -15.11 15.61 8.38
N GLY A 134 -14.21 16.59 8.43
CA GLY A 134 -13.04 16.63 7.56
C GLY A 134 -12.02 15.54 7.87
N ARG A 135 -11.86 15.16 9.15
CA ARG A 135 -11.02 14.02 9.53
C ARG A 135 -11.61 12.69 9.05
N ASP A 136 -12.93 12.53 9.13
CA ASP A 136 -13.63 11.36 8.63
C ASP A 136 -13.53 11.22 7.10
N GLU A 137 -13.60 12.34 6.38
CA GLU A 137 -13.39 12.35 4.92
C GLU A 137 -11.99 11.83 4.56
N LEU A 138 -10.95 12.29 5.28
CA LEU A 138 -9.59 11.78 5.10
C LEU A 138 -9.45 10.30 5.45
N ARG A 139 -10.12 9.81 6.50
CA ARG A 139 -10.10 8.38 6.85
C ARG A 139 -10.76 7.54 5.76
N ALA A 140 -11.89 8.01 5.23
CA ALA A 140 -12.67 7.33 4.20
C ALA A 140 -11.96 7.27 2.85
N SER A 141 -11.02 8.18 2.58
CA SER A 141 -10.25 8.20 1.33
C SER A 141 -9.09 7.21 1.30
N VAL A 142 -8.75 6.56 2.43
CA VAL A 142 -7.74 5.49 2.45
C VAL A 142 -8.31 4.26 1.75
N ARG A 143 -7.65 3.82 0.70
CA ARG A 143 -8.09 2.65 -0.06
C ARG A 143 -7.58 1.35 0.55
N VAL A 144 -8.30 0.27 0.29
CA VAL A 144 -7.91 -1.09 0.67
C VAL A 144 -7.87 -2.00 -0.55
N GLY A 145 -6.87 -2.88 -0.62
CA GLY A 145 -6.79 -3.91 -1.65
C GLY A 145 -7.69 -5.10 -1.33
N LEU A 146 -8.68 -5.38 -2.18
CA LEU A 146 -9.56 -6.53 -2.04
C LEU A 146 -9.20 -7.62 -3.07
N GLY A 147 -8.93 -8.83 -2.58
CA GLY A 147 -8.85 -10.05 -3.40
C GLY A 147 -10.00 -10.98 -3.06
N ALA A 148 -10.71 -11.48 -4.08
CA ALA A 148 -11.82 -12.40 -3.92
C ALA A 148 -11.51 -13.75 -4.59
N GLY A 149 -12.10 -14.83 -4.08
CA GLY A 149 -11.90 -16.18 -4.64
C GLY A 149 -10.47 -16.72 -4.47
N SER A 150 -9.71 -16.17 -3.52
CA SER A 150 -8.36 -16.65 -3.22
C SER A 150 -8.41 -18.02 -2.58
N GLU A 151 -7.65 -18.97 -3.15
CA GLU A 151 -7.39 -20.25 -2.51
C GLU A 151 -6.31 -20.09 -1.43
N VAL A 152 -6.54 -20.70 -0.27
CA VAL A 152 -5.54 -20.82 0.79
C VAL A 152 -4.73 -22.09 0.53
N VAL A 153 -3.49 -21.92 0.11
CA VAL A 153 -2.62 -23.02 -0.36
C VAL A 153 -1.61 -23.51 0.67
N PHE A 154 -1.46 -22.81 1.81
CA PHE A 154 -0.56 -23.19 2.91
C PHE A 154 -1.25 -23.05 4.27
N SER A 155 -1.03 -24.06 5.13
CA SER A 155 -1.50 -24.16 6.52
C SER A 155 -0.35 -24.39 7.49
#